data_AF-A0A7L5E7D1-F1
#
_entry.id   AF-A0A7L5E7D1-F1
#
_cell.length_a   1.000
_cell.length_b   1.000
_cell.length_c   1.000
_cell.angle_alpha   90.00
_cell.angle_beta   90.00
_cell.angle_gamma   90.00
#
_symmetry.space_group_name_H-M   'P 1'
#
loop_
_entity.id
_entity.type
_entity.pdbx_description
1 polymer ?
#
loop_
_entity_poly.entity_id
_entity_poly.type
_entity_poly.pdbx_seq_one_letter_code
_entity_poly.pdbx_strand_id
1 'polypeptide(L)'
;MDISGENLRLRQIRKALGYNQADFAKSLGLTQGGYSDIERGKNGVSGRVKMVLLNVHKVNIRYLENNQGEMFYIETPPDQPEVENTSSNLNASLDTKDTQIELLKAEIRRLNSERDLYIELLQAKDRTIAALERQIKK
;
A
#
# COMPACT_ATOMS: atom_id res chain seq x y z
N MET A 1 -34.22 -0.36 -4.04
CA MET A 1 -33.38 0.28 -3.02
C MET A 1 -32.05 0.57 -3.71
N ASP A 2 -31.68 1.83 -3.80
CA ASP A 2 -30.43 2.22 -4.47
C ASP A 2 -29.25 1.83 -3.57
N ILE A 3 -28.31 1.03 -4.09
CA ILE A 3 -27.17 0.57 -3.30
C ILE A 3 -26.21 1.75 -3.21
N SER A 4 -25.92 2.23 -1.99
CA SER A 4 -24.99 3.34 -1.86
C SER A 4 -23.59 2.98 -2.36
N GLY A 5 -22.86 3.97 -2.87
CA GLY A 5 -21.47 3.77 -3.28
C GLY A 5 -20.59 3.22 -2.15
N GLU A 6 -20.90 3.56 -0.90
CA GLU A 6 -20.20 3.07 0.29
C GLU A 6 -20.33 1.54 0.44
N ASN A 7 -21.54 1.00 0.24
CA ASN A 7 -21.80 -0.44 0.33
C ASN A 7 -21.10 -1.22 -0.79
N LEU A 8 -21.08 -0.66 -2.02
CA LEU A 8 -20.35 -1.25 -3.14
C LEU A 8 -18.84 -1.30 -2.90
N ARG A 9 -18.28 -0.23 -2.34
CA ARG A 9 -16.84 -0.16 -2.02
C ARG A 9 -16.47 -1.09 -0.86
N LEU A 10 -17.34 -1.26 0.14
CA LEU A 10 -17.14 -2.27 1.19
C LEU A 10 -17.03 -3.68 0.60
N ARG A 11 -17.85 -3.99 -0.41
CA ARG A 11 -17.78 -5.27 -1.14
C ARG A 11 -16.49 -5.41 -1.94
N GLN A 12 -16.00 -4.33 -2.56
CA GLN A 12 -14.71 -4.32 -3.26
C GLN A 12 -13.54 -4.58 -2.31
N ILE A 13 -13.51 -3.89 -1.17
CA ILE A 13 -12.50 -4.07 -0.11
C ILE A 13 -12.44 -5.54 0.33
N ARG A 14 -13.59 -6.14 0.65
CA ARG A 14 -13.63 -7.56 1.05
C ARG A 14 -13.04 -8.49 -0.01
N LYS A 15 -13.39 -8.27 -1.28
CA LYS A 15 -12.86 -9.06 -2.40
C LYS A 15 -11.36 -8.87 -2.58
N ALA A 16 -10.86 -7.64 -2.45
CA ALA A 16 -9.44 -7.34 -2.55
C ALA A 16 -8.62 -8.02 -1.45
N LEU A 17 -9.19 -8.14 -0.24
CA LEU A 17 -8.61 -8.89 0.87
C LEU A 17 -8.78 -10.42 0.75
N GLY A 18 -9.48 -10.92 -0.27
CA GLY A 18 -9.68 -12.35 -0.51
C GLY A 18 -10.67 -13.05 0.44
N TYR A 19 -11.45 -12.31 1.23
CA TYR A 19 -12.39 -12.90 2.17
C TYR A 19 -13.74 -13.27 1.54
N ASN A 20 -14.32 -14.39 1.99
CA ASN A 20 -15.75 -14.63 1.83
C ASN A 20 -16.56 -13.75 2.81
N GLN A 21 -17.89 -13.70 2.65
CA GLN A 21 -18.74 -12.86 3.49
C GLN A 21 -18.74 -13.26 4.98
N ALA A 22 -18.67 -14.55 5.29
CA ALA A 22 -18.72 -15.04 6.67
C ALA A 22 -17.45 -14.68 7.45
N ASP A 23 -16.29 -14.91 6.84
CA ASP A 23 -14.99 -14.63 7.45
C ASP A 23 -14.78 -13.13 7.62
N PHE A 24 -15.17 -12.34 6.62
CA PHE A 24 -15.07 -10.89 6.75
C PHE A 24 -16.03 -10.35 7.81
N ALA A 25 -17.28 -10.85 7.87
CA ALA A 25 -18.22 -10.47 8.92
C ALA A 25 -17.65 -10.76 10.31
N LYS A 26 -17.07 -11.95 10.50
CA LYS A 26 -16.42 -12.35 11.76
C LYS A 26 -15.29 -11.40 12.14
N SER A 27 -14.44 -11.02 11.18
CA SER A 27 -13.35 -10.05 11.43
C SER A 27 -13.86 -8.65 11.81
N LEU A 28 -15.07 -8.28 11.40
CA LEU A 28 -15.73 -7.02 11.75
C LEU A 28 -16.57 -7.13 13.04
N GLY A 29 -16.64 -8.30 13.68
CA GLY A 29 -17.49 -8.55 14.84
C GLY A 29 -18.98 -8.55 14.51
N LEU A 30 -19.35 -8.95 13.29
CA LEU A 30 -20.72 -9.03 12.79
C LEU A 30 -21.13 -10.49 12.53
N THR A 31 -22.44 -10.72 12.42
CA THR A 31 -22.96 -11.95 11.83
C THR A 31 -22.87 -11.88 10.31
N GLN A 32 -22.79 -13.05 9.64
CA GLN A 32 -22.77 -13.10 8.17
C GLN A 32 -24.01 -12.44 7.55
N GLY A 33 -25.20 -12.64 8.15
CA GLY A 33 -26.43 -11.97 7.72
C GLY A 33 -26.38 -10.45 7.91
N GLY A 34 -25.84 -9.97 9.04
CA GLY A 34 -25.68 -8.54 9.30
C GLY A 34 -24.74 -7.87 8.31
N TYR A 35 -23.62 -8.52 7.98
CA TYR A 35 -22.72 -8.03 6.93
C TYR A 35 -23.35 -8.08 5.54
N SER A 36 -24.06 -9.17 5.21
CA SER A 36 -24.78 -9.29 3.94
C SER A 36 -25.75 -8.12 3.77
N ASP A 37 -26.57 -7.81 4.76
CA ASP A 37 -27.50 -6.67 4.74
C ASP A 37 -26.82 -5.32 4.48
N ILE A 38 -25.57 -5.14 4.92
CA ILE A 38 -24.77 -3.96 4.59
C ILE A 38 -24.36 -3.99 3.11
N GLU A 39 -23.80 -5.06 2.56
CA GLU A 39 -23.36 -5.08 1.15
C GLU A 39 -24.49 -4.80 0.13
N ARG A 40 -25.73 -5.20 0.45
CA ARG A 40 -26.94 -4.96 -0.38
C ARG A 40 -27.59 -3.59 -0.13
N GLY A 41 -26.99 -2.75 0.71
CA GLY A 41 -27.47 -1.39 0.99
C GLY A 41 -28.73 -1.32 1.85
N LYS A 42 -29.12 -2.41 2.53
CA LYS A 42 -30.21 -2.34 3.51
C LYS A 42 -29.77 -1.57 4.76
N ASN A 43 -28.52 -1.76 5.16
CA ASN A 43 -27.89 -1.04 6.27
C ASN A 43 -26.67 -0.25 5.78
N GLY A 44 -26.42 0.91 6.39
CA GLY A 44 -25.18 1.66 6.18
C GLY A 44 -23.99 1.06 6.93
N VAL A 45 -22.78 1.53 6.61
CA VAL A 45 -21.57 1.11 7.34
C VAL A 45 -21.46 1.89 8.65
N SER A 46 -21.65 1.21 9.79
CA SER A 46 -21.56 1.84 11.10
C SER A 46 -20.16 2.36 11.43
N GLY A 47 -20.05 3.37 12.29
CA GLY A 47 -18.77 3.90 12.76
C GLY A 47 -17.87 2.84 13.42
N ARG A 48 -18.44 1.88 14.16
CA ARG A 48 -17.69 0.75 14.74
C ARG A 48 -17.03 -0.10 13.65
N VAL A 49 -17.77 -0.39 12.58
CA VAL A 49 -17.24 -1.16 11.44
C VAL A 49 -16.11 -0.37 10.75
N LYS A 50 -16.29 0.93 10.53
CA LYS A 50 -15.23 1.80 9.98
C LYS A 50 -13.97 1.79 10.85
N MET A 51 -14.11 1.81 12.17
CA MET A 51 -12.97 1.74 13.10
C MET A 51 -12.20 0.41 13.00
N VAL A 52 -12.90 -0.72 12.84
CA VAL A 52 -12.24 -2.02 12.63
C VAL A 52 -11.57 -2.08 11.26
N LEU A 53 -12.24 -1.59 10.21
CA LEU A 53 -11.66 -1.51 8.87
C LEU A 53 -10.36 -0.70 8.85
N LEU A 54 -10.33 0.43 9.56
CA LEU A 54 -9.14 1.27 9.69
C LEU A 54 -8.02 0.56 10.46
N ASN A 55 -8.31 0.07 11.66
CA ASN A 55 -7.25 -0.39 12.57
C ASN A 55 -6.73 -1.79 12.24
N VAL A 56 -7.61 -2.70 11.80
CA VAL A 56 -7.29 -4.12 11.57
C VAL A 56 -6.98 -4.39 10.11
N HIS A 57 -7.79 -3.86 9.20
CA HIS A 57 -7.66 -4.13 7.76
C HIS A 57 -6.92 -3.03 7.01
N LYS A 58 -6.43 -2.01 7.72
CA LYS A 58 -5.71 -0.84 7.18
C LYS A 58 -6.43 -0.18 6.01
N VAL A 59 -7.76 -0.17 6.04
CA VAL A 59 -8.59 0.43 4.99
C VAL A 59 -8.60 1.94 5.12
N ASN A 60 -8.42 2.64 4.01
CA ASN A 60 -8.62 4.08 3.93
C ASN A 60 -10.11 4.42 3.92
N ILE A 61 -10.57 5.10 4.98
CA ILE A 61 -12.00 5.44 5.12
C ILE A 61 -12.46 6.46 4.07
N ARG A 62 -11.57 7.32 3.55
CA ARG A 62 -11.91 8.24 2.45
C ARG A 62 -12.19 7.50 1.14
N TYR A 63 -11.51 6.37 0.91
CA TYR A 63 -11.83 5.49 -0.20
C TYR A 63 -13.23 4.88 0.00
N LEU A 64 -13.51 4.33 1.19
CA LEU A 64 -14.81 3.74 1.51
C LEU A 64 -15.97 4.73 1.35
N GLU A 65 -15.84 5.95 1.88
CA GLU A 65 -16.94 6.94 1.91
C GLU A 65 -17.10 7.69 0.60
N ASN A 66 -15.99 8.08 -0.03
CA ASN A 66 -15.99 9.07 -1.11
C ASN A 66 -15.24 8.61 -2.37
N ASN A 67 -14.71 7.38 -2.40
CA ASN A 67 -13.85 6.87 -3.48
C ASN A 67 -12.60 7.74 -3.70
N GLN A 68 -12.01 8.24 -2.60
CA GLN A 68 -10.84 9.13 -2.63
C GLN A 68 -9.59 8.45 -2.06
N GLY A 69 -8.49 8.51 -2.82
CA GLY A 69 -7.21 7.92 -2.46
C GLY A 69 -7.16 6.41 -2.66
N GLU A 70 -6.08 5.80 -2.19
CA GLU A 70 -5.86 4.35 -2.27
C GLU A 70 -6.79 3.57 -1.33
N MET A 71 -7.08 2.31 -1.65
CA MET A 71 -8.00 1.46 -0.88
C MET A 71 -7.46 1.11 0.52
N PHE A 72 -6.15 0.89 0.63
CA PHE A 72 -5.46 0.51 1.86
C PHE A 72 -4.33 1.50 2.15
N TYR A 73 -4.07 1.71 3.45
CA TYR A 73 -2.82 2.32 3.89
C TYR A 73 -1.67 1.33 3.67
N ILE A 74 -0.59 1.82 3.08
CA ILE A 74 0.66 1.08 2.99
C ILE A 74 1.32 1.20 4.37
N GLU A 75 1.48 0.09 5.09
CA GLU A 75 2.36 0.08 6.24
C GLU A 75 3.79 0.26 5.73
N THR A 76 4.31 1.47 5.84
CA THR A 76 5.75 1.69 5.76
C THR A 76 6.39 1.07 7.00
N PRO A 77 7.47 0.27 6.86
CA PRO A 77 8.26 -0.18 7.99
C PRO A 77 8.64 0.99 8.91
N PRO A 78 8.78 0.77 10.23
CA PRO A 78 8.86 1.83 11.26
C PRO A 78 10.07 2.79 11.19
N ASP A 79 10.82 2.86 10.08
CA ASP A 79 11.97 3.75 9.91
C ASP A 79 11.86 4.68 8.69
N GLN A 80 10.66 5.18 8.37
CA GLN A 80 10.53 6.33 7.47
C GLN A 80 9.59 7.39 8.07
N PRO A 81 10.02 8.66 8.16
CA PRO A 81 9.19 9.72 8.72
C PRO A 81 7.92 9.86 7.89
N GLU A 82 6.77 9.83 8.58
CA GLU A 82 5.45 10.01 7.99
C GLU A 82 5.39 11.34 7.24
N VAL A 83 5.13 11.30 5.94
CA VAL A 83 4.77 12.49 5.17
C VAL A 83 3.29 12.80 5.41
N GLU A 84 3.03 13.67 6.39
CA GLU A 84 1.71 14.27 6.59
C GLU A 84 1.31 15.08 5.34
N ASN A 85 0.26 14.63 4.67
CA ASN A 85 -0.42 15.37 3.61
C ASN A 85 -1.16 16.59 4.20
N THR A 86 -0.44 17.67 4.49
CA THR A 86 -1.04 18.96 4.81
C THR A 86 -1.39 19.68 3.51
N SER A 87 -2.63 19.46 3.06
CA SER A 87 -3.30 20.28 2.06
C SER A 87 -3.65 21.65 2.67
N SER A 88 -2.68 22.52 2.93
CA SER A 88 -2.94 23.93 3.25
C SER A 88 -1.68 24.81 3.33
N ASN A 89 -1.04 25.14 2.19
CA ASN A 89 -0.48 26.48 1.92
C ASN A 89 0.14 26.53 0.51
N LEU A 90 -0.57 27.12 -0.46
CA LEU A 90 -0.14 27.10 -1.87
C LEU A 90 1.01 28.07 -2.22
N ASN A 91 1.43 28.94 -1.30
CA ASN A 91 2.39 30.01 -1.62
C ASN A 91 3.78 29.88 -0.96
N ALA A 92 4.02 28.85 -0.14
CA ALA A 92 5.36 28.50 0.38
C ALA A 92 5.88 27.14 -0.15
N SER A 93 5.07 26.45 -0.96
CA SER A 93 5.24 25.04 -1.32
C SER A 93 6.15 24.77 -2.52
N LEU A 94 6.55 25.79 -3.29
CA LEU A 94 7.35 25.60 -4.51
C LEU A 94 8.81 25.29 -4.18
N ASP A 95 9.42 26.10 -3.31
CA ASP A 95 10.84 25.93 -2.90
C ASP A 95 11.09 24.58 -2.21
N THR A 96 10.12 24.09 -1.42
CA THR A 96 10.24 22.80 -0.73
C THR A 96 10.11 21.60 -1.68
N LYS A 97 9.27 21.72 -2.73
CA LYS A 97 9.09 20.66 -3.72
C LYS A 97 10.28 20.55 -4.66
N ASP A 98 10.85 21.69 -5.07
CA ASP A 98 12.05 21.70 -5.90
C ASP A 98 13.25 21.11 -5.14
N THR A 99 13.40 21.46 -3.86
CA THR A 99 14.38 20.85 -2.96
C THR A 99 14.16 19.33 -2.83
N GLN A 100 12.91 18.89 -2.68
CA GLN A 100 12.59 17.47 -2.58
C GLN A 100 12.87 16.71 -3.88
N ILE A 101 12.59 17.32 -5.04
CA ILE A 101 12.92 16.76 -6.36
C ILE A 101 14.43 16.61 -6.52
N GLU A 102 15.21 17.59 -6.06
CA GLU A 102 16.67 17.55 -6.15
C GLU A 102 17.27 16.44 -5.29
N LEU A 103 16.78 16.26 -4.06
CA LEU A 103 17.17 15.18 -3.17
C LEU A 103 16.82 13.80 -3.76
N LEU A 104 15.62 13.64 -4.31
CA LEU A 104 15.22 12.38 -4.96
C LEU A 104 16.08 12.08 -6.18
N LYS A 105 16.43 13.08 -7.00
CA LYS A 105 17.35 12.90 -8.12
C LYS A 105 18.74 12.49 -7.66
N ALA A 106 19.23 13.05 -6.55
CA ALA A 106 20.52 12.66 -5.97
C ALA A 106 20.50 11.21 -5.49
N GLU A 107 19.42 10.79 -4.83
CA GLU A 107 19.28 9.42 -4.34
C GLU A 107 19.17 8.41 -5.50
N ILE A 108 18.42 8.74 -6.56
CA ILE A 108 18.38 7.92 -7.78
C ILE A 108 19.77 7.77 -8.40
N ARG A 109 20.57 8.84 -8.45
CA ARG A 109 21.96 8.75 -8.95
C ARG A 109 22.79 7.82 -8.08
N ARG A 110 22.72 7.96 -6.75
CA ARG A 110 23.43 7.12 -5.79
C ARG A 110 23.07 5.64 -5.97
N LEU A 111 21.77 5.31 -6.01
CA LEU A 111 21.27 3.95 -6.17
C LEU A 111 21.69 3.34 -7.51
N ASN A 112 21.68 4.12 -8.59
CA ASN A 112 22.16 3.66 -9.89
C ASN A 112 23.65 3.32 -9.85
N SER A 113 24.49 4.18 -9.24
CA SER A 113 25.92 3.88 -9.07
C SER A 113 26.16 2.64 -8.21
N GLU A 114 25.37 2.45 -7.16
CA GLU A 114 25.44 1.26 -6.31
C GLU A 114 25.06 -0.02 -7.08
N ARG A 115 23.98 0.04 -7.88
CA ARG A 115 23.58 -1.07 -8.77
C ARG A 115 24.69 -1.43 -9.75
N ASP A 116 25.32 -0.43 -10.37
CA ASP A 116 26.36 -0.65 -11.37
C ASP A 116 27.59 -1.34 -10.75
N LEU A 117 27.95 -0.97 -9.51
CA LEU A 117 28.99 -1.66 -8.74
C LEU A 117 28.64 -3.13 -8.45
N TYR A 118 27.39 -3.42 -8.08
CA TYR A 118 26.97 -4.81 -7.84
C TYR A 118 27.01 -5.64 -9.12
N ILE A 119 26.64 -5.06 -10.27
CA ILE A 119 26.72 -5.73 -11.57
C ILE A 119 28.18 -6.09 -11.89
N GLU A 120 29.11 -5.14 -11.70
CA GLU A 120 30.54 -5.38 -11.93
C GLU A 120 31.08 -6.47 -11.01
N LEU A 121 30.71 -6.44 -9.73
CA LEU A 121 31.10 -7.46 -8.76
C LEU A 121 30.58 -8.85 -9.15
N LEU A 122 29.33 -8.94 -9.62
CA LEU A 122 28.75 -10.22 -10.06
C LEU A 122 29.50 -10.77 -11.27
N GLN A 123 29.77 -9.93 -12.27
CA GLN A 123 30.56 -10.31 -13.44
C GLN A 123 31.98 -10.77 -13.05
N ALA A 124 32.60 -10.12 -12.07
CA ALA A 124 33.89 -10.54 -11.56
C ALA A 124 33.82 -11.92 -10.90
N LYS A 125 32.78 -12.18 -10.08
CA LYS A 125 32.55 -13.48 -9.45
C LYS A 125 32.33 -14.58 -10.49
N ASP A 126 31.52 -14.32 -11.52
CA ASP A 126 31.26 -15.29 -12.59
C ASP A 126 32.55 -15.66 -13.33
N ARG A 127 33.42 -14.68 -13.60
CA ARG A 127 34.74 -14.93 -14.19
C ARG A 127 35.62 -15.80 -13.29
N THR A 128 35.62 -15.55 -11.98
CA THR A 128 36.37 -16.36 -11.02
C THR A 128 35.84 -17.79 -10.97
N ILE A 129 34.52 -17.98 -10.91
CA ILE A 129 33.89 -19.31 -10.93
C ILE A 129 34.29 -20.06 -12.20
N ALA A 130 34.16 -19.42 -13.37
CA ALA A 130 34.54 -20.03 -14.65
C ALA A 130 36.04 -20.41 -14.70
N ALA A 131 36.92 -19.62 -14.07
CA ALA A 131 38.34 -19.94 -13.97
C ALA A 131 38.61 -21.15 -13.06
N LEU A 132 37.94 -21.22 -11.90
CA LEU A 132 38.05 -22.34 -10.96
C LEU A 132 37.48 -23.65 -11.56
N GLU A 133 36.35 -23.59 -12.24
CA GLU A 133 35.77 -24.75 -12.93
C GLU A 133 36.71 -25.33 -13.99
N ARG A 134 37.45 -24.48 -14.70
CA ARG A 134 38.49 -24.92 -15.67
C ARG A 134 39.67 -25.59 -14.99
N GLN A 135 40.01 -25.21 -13.76
CA GLN A 135 41.09 -25.85 -12.99
C GLN A 135 40.66 -27.22 -12.45
N ILE A 136 39.39 -27.39 -12.09
CA ILE A 136 38.84 -28.66 -11.59
C ILE A 136 38.63 -29.69 -12.71
N LYS A 137 38.39 -29.24 -13.95
CA LYS A 137 38.20 -30.12 -15.13
C LYS A 137 39.51 -30.59 -15.80
N LYS A 138 40.69 -30.17 -15.29
CA LYS A 138 42.00 -30.69 -15.70
C LYS A 138 42.47 -31.76 -14.73
#